data_AF-A0A484XPS2-F1
#
_entry.id   AF-A0A484XPS2-F1
#
_cell.length_a   1.000
_cell.length_b   1.000
_cell.length_c   1.000
_cell.angle_alpha   90.00
_cell.angle_beta   90.00
_cell.angle_gamma   90.00
#
_symmetry.space_group_name_H-M   'P 1'
#
loop_
_entity.id
_entity.type
_entity.pdbx_description
1 polymer ?
#
loop_
_entity_poly.entity_id
_entity_poly.type
_entity_poly.pdbx_seq_one_letter_code
_entity_poly.pdbx_strand_id
1 'polypeptide(L)'
;MLDITHKMVRQYADDAFIIGYRFSPEEMEVPGIRFDDTLYLLEKLAARGVDYLHFSVGATLRPSIVDTQDPTPLIEKYLAMRSDTLAQVPVMGVGGVVNASDVNEALDHGYDLIAVGRATIAYPDWTDRIAAGENLELFMDSTQREALNIPEPLWRFSLVEAMIRDMSMGESKFKPGTFVEKVQDDTNELVINVSLETDRIADIELASGPEDNVEFVTSFEEIRTRILDANTPHVDAITGATSQSEAVKKAVSKAMLKSSKALAAEEGADPNETKSFDVVVIGSGGAGLAAAIQAHDEGASVLIVEKMPTIGGNTIKASAGMNAAETRFQRVKGIQDSKALFYKETLKGGGNKNNPELLHRFVENAPEAIEWLATRGIMLNDITTTGGMSIDRTHRPKDGSAVGGLSDQRPGAQYQQTQYRRDARHLRQRHPV
;
A
#
# COMPACT_ATOMS: atom_id res chain seq x y z
N MET A 1 17.55 -24.61 -7.61
CA MET A 1 17.69 -23.15 -7.49
C MET A 1 19.02 -22.77 -6.88
N LEU A 2 19.32 -23.12 -5.62
CA LEU A 2 20.57 -22.76 -4.95
C LEU A 2 21.84 -23.13 -5.74
N ASP A 3 21.91 -24.34 -6.31
CA ASP A 3 23.05 -24.76 -7.15
C ASP A 3 23.27 -23.85 -8.37
N ILE A 4 22.18 -23.36 -8.97
CA ILE A 4 22.22 -22.41 -10.10
C ILE A 4 22.70 -21.05 -9.58
N THR A 5 22.21 -20.60 -8.42
CA THR A 5 22.66 -19.37 -7.78
C THR A 5 24.16 -19.39 -7.51
N HIS A 6 24.69 -20.45 -6.89
CA HIS A 6 26.14 -20.60 -6.69
C HIS A 6 26.91 -20.61 -8.01
N LYS A 7 26.37 -21.24 -9.07
CA LYS A 7 26.99 -21.20 -10.40
C LYS A 7 27.07 -19.77 -10.95
N MET A 8 26.02 -18.98 -10.78
CA MET A 8 26.00 -17.58 -11.23
C MET A 8 26.93 -16.70 -10.40
N VAL A 9 26.96 -16.87 -9.09
CA VAL A 9 27.87 -16.15 -8.19
C VAL A 9 29.33 -16.41 -8.59
N ARG A 10 29.72 -17.67 -8.77
CA ARG A 10 31.07 -18.03 -9.27
C ARG A 10 31.42 -17.43 -10.63
N GLN A 11 30.43 -17.12 -11.46
CA GLN A 11 30.64 -16.58 -12.79
C GLN A 11 30.73 -15.06 -12.82
N TYR A 12 30.00 -14.37 -11.94
CA TYR A 12 29.76 -12.93 -12.05
C TYR A 12 30.13 -12.11 -10.81
N ALA A 13 30.41 -12.76 -9.67
CA ALA A 13 30.74 -12.11 -8.42
C ALA A 13 32.07 -12.66 -7.86
N ASP A 14 32.60 -11.99 -6.84
CA ASP A 14 33.77 -12.44 -6.09
C ASP A 14 33.39 -13.35 -4.92
N ASP A 15 34.42 -13.91 -4.27
CA ASP A 15 34.26 -14.87 -3.17
C ASP A 15 33.67 -14.25 -1.89
N ALA A 16 33.51 -12.93 -1.81
CA ALA A 16 32.86 -12.27 -0.67
C ALA A 16 31.33 -12.18 -0.82
N PHE A 17 30.78 -12.61 -1.97
CA PHE A 17 29.35 -12.57 -2.23
C PHE A 17 28.60 -13.66 -1.44
N ILE A 18 27.78 -13.23 -0.48
CA ILE A 18 26.94 -14.13 0.33
C ILE A 18 25.58 -14.40 -0.33
N ILE A 19 25.05 -15.60 -0.10
CA ILE A 19 23.75 -16.07 -0.59
C ILE A 19 22.86 -16.41 0.59
N GLY A 20 21.79 -15.62 0.75
CA GLY A 20 20.75 -15.85 1.75
C GLY A 20 19.52 -16.54 1.20
N TYR A 21 18.76 -17.20 2.07
CA TYR A 21 17.42 -17.68 1.76
C TYR A 21 16.38 -17.12 2.74
N ARG A 22 15.47 -16.27 2.25
CA ARG A 22 14.34 -15.76 3.03
C ARG A 22 13.14 -16.70 2.91
N PHE A 23 12.53 -17.00 4.04
CA PHE A 23 11.36 -17.87 4.12
C PHE A 23 10.33 -17.35 5.12
N SER A 24 9.07 -17.69 4.88
CA SER A 24 8.01 -17.66 5.88
C SER A 24 7.86 -19.07 6.43
N PRO A 25 7.91 -19.30 7.74
CA PRO A 25 7.99 -20.67 8.27
C PRO A 25 6.74 -21.53 8.08
N GLU A 26 5.58 -20.90 7.92
CA GLU A 26 4.27 -21.55 7.93
C GLU A 26 3.27 -20.79 7.06
N GLU A 27 2.25 -21.49 6.58
CA GLU A 27 1.11 -20.97 5.82
C GLU A 27 -0.20 -21.48 6.44
N MET A 28 -1.26 -20.66 6.49
CA MET A 28 -2.54 -21.05 7.11
C MET A 28 -3.34 -22.00 6.21
N GLU A 29 -3.10 -21.96 4.90
CA GLU A 29 -3.83 -22.69 3.89
C GLU A 29 -3.70 -24.20 4.06
N VAL A 30 -4.69 -24.93 3.53
CA VAL A 30 -4.70 -26.40 3.48
C VAL A 30 -4.92 -26.85 2.02
N PRO A 31 -3.93 -27.49 1.36
CA PRO A 31 -2.57 -27.74 1.86
C PRO A 31 -1.73 -26.46 1.92
N GLY A 32 -0.85 -26.34 2.90
CA GLY A 32 0.08 -25.23 3.08
C GLY A 32 1.34 -25.70 3.80
N ILE A 33 2.38 -24.86 3.81
CA ILE A 33 3.67 -25.18 4.44
C ILE A 33 3.51 -25.31 5.96
N ARG A 34 4.02 -26.39 6.54
CA ARG A 34 4.12 -26.58 8.00
C ARG A 34 5.55 -26.38 8.47
N PHE A 35 5.73 -26.14 9.77
CA PHE A 35 7.05 -25.86 10.32
C PHE A 35 8.06 -27.01 10.08
N ASP A 36 7.61 -28.26 10.12
CA ASP A 36 8.44 -29.43 9.79
C ASP A 36 8.90 -29.45 8.33
N ASP A 37 8.03 -29.04 7.39
CA ASP A 37 8.38 -28.92 5.97
C ASP A 37 9.44 -27.83 5.77
N THR A 38 9.28 -26.72 6.48
CA THR A 38 10.27 -25.64 6.52
C THR A 38 11.59 -26.16 7.04
N LEU A 39 11.62 -26.83 8.20
CA LEU A 39 12.85 -27.35 8.78
C LEU A 39 13.55 -28.33 7.83
N TYR A 40 12.80 -29.22 7.19
CA TYR A 40 13.33 -30.11 6.16
C TYR A 40 14.02 -29.34 5.02
N LEU A 41 13.38 -28.27 4.52
CA LEU A 41 13.97 -27.41 3.49
C LEU A 41 15.25 -26.74 3.98
N LEU A 42 15.25 -26.16 5.19
CA LEU A 42 16.41 -25.47 5.76
C LEU A 42 17.61 -26.41 5.89
N GLU A 43 17.40 -27.66 6.33
CA GLU A 43 18.43 -28.69 6.38
C GLU A 43 19.03 -28.98 4.99
N LYS A 44 18.19 -29.02 3.95
CA LYS A 44 18.66 -29.22 2.56
C LYS A 44 19.42 -28.03 2.01
N LEU A 45 19.10 -26.82 2.44
CA LEU A 45 19.80 -25.59 2.06
C LEU A 45 21.15 -25.48 2.77
N ALA A 46 21.21 -25.74 4.08
CA ALA A 46 22.44 -25.77 4.86
C ALA A 46 23.44 -26.78 4.28
N ALA A 47 22.99 -28.01 4.00
CA ALA A 47 23.84 -29.04 3.38
C ALA A 47 24.37 -28.68 1.97
N ARG A 48 23.80 -27.65 1.32
CA ARG A 48 24.22 -27.14 0.01
C ARG A 48 25.04 -25.86 0.08
N GLY A 49 25.29 -25.34 1.29
CA GLY A 49 26.15 -24.18 1.51
C GLY A 49 25.43 -22.84 1.33
N VAL A 50 24.21 -22.68 1.84
CA VAL A 50 23.62 -21.34 2.01
C VAL A 50 24.37 -20.57 3.11
N ASP A 51 24.63 -19.27 2.91
CA ASP A 51 25.47 -18.48 3.82
C ASP A 51 24.68 -17.92 5.01
N TYR A 52 23.39 -17.63 4.84
CA TYR A 52 22.51 -17.26 5.93
C TYR A 52 21.04 -17.57 5.62
N LEU A 53 20.23 -17.68 6.67
CA LEU A 53 18.80 -17.87 6.59
C LEU A 53 18.08 -16.64 7.11
N HIS A 54 17.01 -16.21 6.44
CA HIS A 54 16.23 -15.04 6.82
C HIS A 54 14.81 -15.46 7.19
N PHE A 55 14.58 -15.50 8.50
CA PHE A 55 13.36 -15.89 9.19
C PHE A 55 12.36 -14.72 9.15
N SER A 56 11.40 -14.78 8.24
CA SER A 56 10.43 -13.70 8.04
C SER A 56 9.11 -14.02 8.72
N VAL A 57 8.82 -13.30 9.81
CA VAL A 57 7.59 -13.43 10.59
C VAL A 57 6.98 -12.05 10.85
N GLY A 58 5.71 -12.02 11.28
CA GLY A 58 5.04 -10.74 11.62
C GLY A 58 5.66 -10.06 12.85
N ALA A 59 6.11 -10.86 13.82
CA ALA A 59 6.84 -10.46 15.03
C ALA A 59 7.96 -11.48 15.28
N THR A 60 9.15 -11.04 15.68
CA THR A 60 10.35 -11.88 15.87
C THR A 60 10.13 -13.08 16.78
N LEU A 61 9.32 -12.92 17.83
CA LEU A 61 8.99 -13.97 18.82
C LEU A 61 7.61 -14.61 18.60
N ARG A 62 7.04 -14.50 17.39
CA ARG A 62 5.73 -15.08 17.11
C ARG A 62 5.76 -16.62 17.25
N PRO A 63 4.80 -17.22 17.97
CA PRO A 63 4.59 -18.67 17.96
C PRO A 63 4.03 -19.16 16.61
N SER A 64 3.66 -20.43 16.54
CA SER A 64 3.05 -21.01 15.36
C SER A 64 1.70 -20.35 15.02
N ILE A 65 1.45 -20.11 13.74
CA ILE A 65 0.11 -19.71 13.25
C ILE A 65 -0.77 -20.89 12.88
N VAL A 66 -0.22 -22.10 12.89
CA VAL A 66 -0.96 -23.33 12.57
C VAL A 66 -1.31 -24.09 13.85
N ASP A 67 -0.35 -24.22 14.76
CA ASP A 67 -0.55 -24.80 16.09
C ASP A 67 -0.64 -23.69 17.15
N THR A 68 -1.83 -23.12 17.30
CA THR A 68 -2.08 -21.99 18.19
C THR A 68 -2.10 -22.35 19.67
N GLN A 69 -2.01 -23.64 20.02
CA GLN A 69 -1.99 -24.10 21.42
C GLN A 69 -0.58 -24.10 22.02
N ASP A 70 0.45 -24.09 21.18
CA ASP A 70 1.85 -24.05 21.63
C ASP A 70 2.39 -22.61 21.58
N PRO A 71 2.60 -21.97 22.74
CA PRO A 71 3.07 -20.59 22.80
C PRO A 71 4.57 -20.45 22.49
N THR A 72 5.29 -21.55 22.26
CA THR A 72 6.73 -21.53 22.03
C THR A 72 7.04 -20.77 20.73
N PRO A 73 7.89 -19.71 20.78
CA PRO A 73 8.34 -19.00 19.60
C PRO A 73 8.97 -19.93 18.55
N LEU A 74 8.70 -19.68 17.27
CA LEU A 74 9.22 -20.54 16.20
C LEU A 74 10.75 -20.55 16.12
N ILE A 75 11.41 -19.46 16.53
CA ILE A 75 12.87 -19.41 16.64
C ILE A 75 13.38 -20.42 17.66
N GLU A 76 12.75 -20.54 18.82
CA GLU A 76 13.13 -21.51 19.85
C GLU A 76 12.90 -22.94 19.38
N LYS A 77 11.79 -23.20 18.69
CA LYS A 77 11.55 -24.50 18.04
C LYS A 77 12.63 -24.83 17.03
N TYR A 78 13.01 -23.86 16.19
CA TYR A 78 14.11 -24.01 15.23
C TYR A 78 15.42 -24.36 15.93
N LEU A 79 15.79 -23.65 17.01
CA LEU A 79 17.00 -23.92 17.77
C LEU A 79 17.02 -25.32 18.40
N ALA A 80 15.87 -25.78 18.88
CA ALA A 80 15.73 -27.10 19.49
C ALA A 80 15.75 -28.25 18.48
N MET A 81 15.28 -28.03 17.25
CA MET A 81 15.07 -29.08 16.26
C MET A 81 16.16 -29.14 15.17
N ARG A 82 16.96 -28.09 14.98
CA ARG A 82 18.00 -28.02 13.94
C ARG A 82 19.13 -29.02 14.16
N SER A 83 19.69 -29.54 13.08
CA SER A 83 20.92 -30.33 13.11
C SER A 83 22.16 -29.48 13.39
N ASP A 84 23.27 -30.13 13.74
CA ASP A 84 24.57 -29.46 13.88
C ASP A 84 25.01 -28.75 12.60
N THR A 85 24.62 -29.27 11.44
CA THR A 85 24.94 -28.66 10.12
C THR A 85 24.14 -27.38 9.93
N LEU A 86 22.84 -27.41 10.22
CA LEU A 86 21.98 -26.24 10.13
C LEU A 86 22.33 -25.19 11.19
N ALA A 87 22.81 -25.62 12.37
CA ALA A 87 23.27 -24.72 13.43
C ALA A 87 24.53 -23.90 13.07
N GLN A 88 25.30 -24.30 12.04
CA GLN A 88 26.44 -23.50 11.54
C GLN A 88 26.01 -22.33 10.65
N VAL A 89 24.74 -22.29 10.20
CA VAL A 89 24.25 -21.26 9.30
C VAL A 89 23.63 -20.12 10.14
N PRO A 90 24.15 -18.89 10.06
CA PRO A 90 23.57 -17.75 10.75
C PRO A 90 22.11 -17.50 10.36
N VAL A 91 21.29 -17.15 11.35
CA VAL A 91 19.87 -16.85 11.19
C VAL A 91 19.58 -15.39 11.48
N MET A 92 19.00 -14.72 10.48
CA MET A 92 18.52 -13.35 10.53
C MET A 92 17.01 -13.33 10.80
N GLY A 93 16.57 -12.59 11.82
CA GLY A 93 15.15 -12.41 12.14
C GLY A 93 14.59 -11.09 11.62
N VAL A 94 13.34 -11.10 11.16
CA VAL A 94 12.56 -9.88 10.90
C VAL A 94 11.13 -10.06 11.37
N GLY A 95 10.57 -9.01 11.97
CA GLY A 95 9.16 -8.92 12.36
C GLY A 95 8.97 -7.99 13.55
N GLY A 96 8.17 -6.94 13.41
CA GLY A 96 7.80 -6.08 14.55
C GLY A 96 8.91 -5.22 15.18
N VAL A 97 10.14 -5.21 14.65
CA VAL A 97 11.27 -4.49 15.25
C VAL A 97 11.17 -2.98 15.02
N VAL A 98 11.14 -2.21 16.11
CA VAL A 98 11.09 -0.74 16.11
C VAL A 98 12.19 -0.14 16.99
N ASN A 99 12.49 -0.75 18.14
CA ASN A 99 13.38 -0.20 19.16
C ASN A 99 14.55 -1.13 19.49
N ALA A 100 15.54 -0.61 20.24
CA ALA A 100 16.66 -1.41 20.74
C ALA A 100 16.20 -2.60 21.59
N SER A 101 15.13 -2.44 22.37
CA SER A 101 14.53 -3.52 23.17
C SER A 101 14.17 -4.72 22.30
N ASP A 102 13.49 -4.48 21.18
CA ASP A 102 12.99 -5.54 20.30
C ASP A 102 14.15 -6.28 19.61
N VAL A 103 15.23 -5.56 19.30
CA VAL A 103 16.47 -6.14 18.79
C VAL A 103 17.11 -7.04 19.84
N ASN A 104 17.32 -6.52 21.05
CA ASN A 104 17.98 -7.26 22.13
C ASN A 104 17.18 -8.51 22.51
N GLU A 105 15.85 -8.37 22.64
CA GLU A 105 14.96 -9.48 22.95
C GLU A 105 15.04 -10.58 21.87
N ALA A 106 15.04 -10.20 20.59
CA ALA A 106 15.18 -11.18 19.52
C ALA A 106 16.56 -11.87 19.52
N LEU A 107 17.65 -11.14 19.77
CA LEU A 107 18.99 -11.72 19.88
C LEU A 107 19.10 -12.70 21.06
N ASP A 108 18.52 -12.36 22.21
CA ASP A 108 18.51 -13.21 23.41
C ASP A 108 17.78 -14.55 23.16
N HIS A 109 16.80 -14.56 22.25
CA HIS A 109 16.07 -15.76 21.83
C HIS A 109 16.73 -16.52 20.66
N GLY A 110 17.95 -16.13 20.27
CA GLY A 110 18.85 -16.91 19.42
C GLY A 110 18.78 -16.61 17.93
N TYR A 111 18.31 -15.43 17.53
CA TYR A 111 18.68 -14.85 16.24
C TYR A 111 20.14 -14.37 16.28
N ASP A 112 20.89 -14.55 15.19
CA ASP A 112 22.26 -14.06 15.06
C ASP A 112 22.30 -12.61 14.53
N LEU A 113 21.28 -12.23 13.77
CA LEU A 113 21.16 -10.93 13.10
C LEU A 113 19.70 -10.48 13.13
N ILE A 114 19.46 -9.17 13.20
CA ILE A 114 18.11 -8.60 13.12
C ILE A 114 18.01 -7.65 11.93
N ALA A 115 17.00 -7.88 11.08
CA ALA A 115 16.66 -6.99 10.00
C ALA A 115 15.52 -6.04 10.41
N VAL A 116 15.65 -4.77 10.02
CA VAL A 116 14.69 -3.72 10.35
C VAL A 116 14.19 -3.06 9.07
N GLY A 117 12.90 -3.20 8.80
CA GLY A 117 12.25 -2.71 7.58
C GLY A 117 11.36 -1.49 7.81
N ARG A 118 10.23 -1.68 8.51
CA ARG A 118 9.24 -0.60 8.69
C ARG A 118 9.82 0.62 9.41
N ALA A 119 10.56 0.42 10.50
CA ALA A 119 11.11 1.54 11.26
C ALA A 119 12.14 2.36 10.46
N THR A 120 12.92 1.74 9.56
CA THR A 120 13.88 2.45 8.70
C THR A 120 13.22 3.20 7.54
N ILE A 121 12.00 2.79 7.15
CA ILE A 121 11.16 3.56 6.23
C ILE A 121 10.62 4.82 6.93
N ALA A 122 10.10 4.67 8.15
CA ALA A 122 9.57 5.80 8.92
C ALA A 122 10.65 6.77 9.40
N TYR A 123 11.82 6.23 9.76
CA TYR A 123 12.94 6.95 10.34
C TYR A 123 14.20 6.63 9.53
N PRO A 124 14.52 7.40 8.48
CA PRO A 124 15.74 7.18 7.70
C PRO A 124 17.04 7.27 8.53
N ASP A 125 16.98 7.95 9.67
CA ASP A 125 18.00 8.11 10.70
C ASP A 125 17.84 7.12 11.88
N TRP A 126 17.07 6.04 11.71
CA TRP A 126 16.73 5.06 12.76
C TRP A 126 17.97 4.59 13.55
N THR A 127 19.07 4.27 12.88
CA THR A 127 20.28 3.78 13.53
C THR A 127 20.86 4.79 14.53
N ASP A 128 20.83 6.09 14.18
CA ASP A 128 21.38 7.15 15.02
C ASP A 128 20.48 7.42 16.23
N ARG A 129 19.15 7.41 16.02
CA ARG A 129 18.15 7.54 17.09
C ARG A 129 18.24 6.42 18.12
N ILE A 130 18.32 5.18 17.65
CA ILE A 130 18.45 4.02 18.51
C ILE A 130 19.80 4.04 19.25
N ALA A 131 20.90 4.44 18.57
CA ALA A 131 22.19 4.61 19.23
C ALA A 131 22.18 5.73 20.30
N ALA A 132 21.34 6.76 20.12
CA ALA A 132 21.11 7.81 21.11
C ALA A 132 20.20 7.40 22.27
N GLY A 133 19.61 6.19 22.22
CA GLY A 133 18.69 5.68 23.25
C GLY A 133 17.27 6.22 23.13
N GLU A 134 16.87 6.72 21.96
CA GLU A 134 15.48 7.12 21.71
C GLU A 134 14.55 5.90 21.71
N ASN A 135 13.33 6.12 22.18
CA ASN A 135 12.24 5.16 22.06
C ASN A 135 11.22 5.69 21.03
N LEU A 136 11.01 4.93 19.97
CA LEU A 136 10.24 5.30 18.80
C LEU A 136 8.88 4.60 18.81
N GLU A 137 7.84 5.34 18.42
CA GLU A 137 6.52 4.81 18.10
C GLU A 137 6.41 4.71 16.58
N LEU A 138 6.06 3.56 16.00
CA LEU A 138 6.10 3.39 14.55
C LEU A 138 4.98 4.18 13.83
N PHE A 139 5.28 5.39 13.37
CA PHE A 139 4.38 6.17 12.51
C PHE A 139 5.13 7.08 11.52
N MET A 140 4.43 7.53 10.47
CA MET A 140 4.92 8.50 9.49
C MET A 140 3.95 9.65 9.34
N ASP A 141 4.45 10.87 9.39
CA ASP A 141 3.65 12.06 9.15
C ASP A 141 3.40 12.27 7.65
N SER A 142 2.13 12.33 7.23
CA SER A 142 1.75 12.56 5.83
C SER A 142 2.22 13.90 5.25
N THR A 143 2.53 14.88 6.09
CA THR A 143 3.05 16.20 5.69
C THR A 143 4.54 16.17 5.41
N GLN A 144 5.27 15.18 5.96
CA GLN A 144 6.71 15.04 5.82
C GLN A 144 7.11 14.23 4.59
N ARG A 145 6.20 14.05 3.62
CA ARG A 145 6.45 13.24 2.40
C ARG A 145 7.73 13.63 1.66
N GLU A 146 7.98 14.92 1.52
CA GLU A 146 9.18 15.43 0.86
C GLU A 146 10.45 15.21 1.69
N ALA A 147 10.37 15.29 3.02
CA ALA A 147 11.50 15.07 3.92
C ALA A 147 11.89 13.60 4.04
N LEU A 148 10.90 12.69 3.99
CA LEU A 148 11.10 11.25 4.13
C LEU A 148 11.72 10.58 2.90
N ASN A 149 11.75 11.25 1.74
CA ASN A 149 12.35 10.73 0.49
C ASN A 149 11.85 9.33 0.06
N ILE A 150 10.66 8.93 0.49
CA ILE A 150 10.06 7.63 0.14
C ILE A 150 9.50 7.72 -1.30
N PRO A 151 9.84 6.79 -2.20
CA PRO A 151 9.26 6.71 -3.55
C PRO A 151 7.72 6.63 -3.56
N GLU A 152 7.07 7.34 -4.48
CA GLU A 152 5.60 7.40 -4.60
C GLU A 152 4.89 6.03 -4.60
N PRO A 153 5.41 4.97 -5.26
CA PRO A 153 4.78 3.65 -5.20
C PRO A 153 4.74 3.05 -3.80
N LEU A 154 5.72 3.37 -2.94
CA LEU A 154 5.78 2.85 -1.58
C LEU A 154 4.76 3.55 -0.67
N TRP A 155 4.47 4.84 -0.87
CA TRP A 155 3.41 5.54 -0.12
C TRP A 155 2.01 4.91 -0.25
N ARG A 156 1.80 4.13 -1.31
CA ARG A 156 0.53 3.49 -1.66
C ARG A 156 0.57 1.97 -1.40
N PHE A 157 1.64 1.49 -0.76
CA PHE A 157 1.79 0.10 -0.38
C PHE A 157 1.17 -0.11 1.01
N SER A 158 0.36 -1.15 1.19
CA SER A 158 -0.46 -1.33 2.40
C SER A 158 0.33 -1.30 3.71
N LEU A 159 1.58 -1.80 3.72
CA LEU A 159 2.45 -1.73 4.90
C LEU A 159 2.90 -0.30 5.26
N VAL A 160 3.09 0.56 4.27
CA VAL A 160 3.50 1.96 4.46
C VAL A 160 2.26 2.79 4.77
N GLU A 161 1.16 2.55 4.06
CA GLU A 161 -0.14 3.18 4.31
C GLU A 161 -0.59 3.00 5.76
N ALA A 162 -0.46 1.79 6.30
CA ALA A 162 -0.78 1.49 7.70
C ALA A 162 0.11 2.23 8.72
N MET A 163 1.21 2.85 8.30
CA MET A 163 2.07 3.64 9.19
C MET A 163 1.79 5.15 9.05
N ILE A 164 1.01 5.60 8.06
CA ILE A 164 0.79 7.02 7.81
C ILE A 164 -0.25 7.59 8.78
N ARG A 165 0.17 8.61 9.53
CA ARG A 165 -0.72 9.52 10.24
C ARG A 165 -0.91 10.77 9.39
N ASP A 166 -2.15 11.04 8.97
CA ASP A 166 -2.43 12.21 8.16
C ASP A 166 -2.51 13.50 8.98
N MET A 167 -1.47 14.34 8.86
CA MET A 167 -1.36 15.63 9.55
C MET A 167 -1.59 16.85 8.62
N SER A 168 -1.96 16.62 7.35
CA SER A 168 -2.02 17.66 6.30
C SER A 168 -3.32 18.48 6.26
N MET A 169 -4.23 18.23 7.19
CA MET A 169 -5.54 18.87 7.27
C MET A 169 -5.67 19.47 8.68
N GLY A 170 -5.94 20.78 8.78
CA GLY A 170 -6.00 21.51 10.06
C GLY A 170 -7.10 21.01 11.03
N GLU A 171 -6.91 21.43 12.30
CA GLU A 171 -7.74 21.36 13.53
C GLU A 171 -8.75 20.20 13.66
N SER A 172 -8.51 19.32 14.65
CA SER A 172 -9.44 18.33 15.22
C SER A 172 -10.39 17.65 14.21
N LYS A 173 -10.09 16.40 13.83
CA LYS A 173 -11.00 15.55 13.01
C LYS A 173 -12.17 15.00 13.82
N PHE A 174 -11.94 14.81 15.11
CA PHE A 174 -12.87 14.19 16.04
C PHE A 174 -12.97 15.03 17.31
N LYS A 175 -14.16 15.06 17.90
CA LYS A 175 -14.33 15.42 19.30
C LYS A 175 -13.72 14.31 20.16
N PRO A 176 -12.74 14.61 21.03
CA PRO A 176 -12.19 13.61 21.92
C PRO A 176 -13.25 13.00 22.84
N GLY A 177 -13.18 11.68 23.04
CA GLY A 177 -14.07 10.96 23.93
C GLY A 177 -14.35 9.54 23.48
N THR A 178 -15.11 8.82 24.31
CA THR A 178 -15.50 7.43 24.05
C THR A 178 -16.92 7.40 23.46
N PHE A 179 -17.05 6.79 22.30
CA PHE A 179 -18.30 6.65 21.57
C PHE A 179 -18.74 5.19 21.61
N VAL A 180 -19.90 4.94 22.20
CA VAL A 180 -20.46 3.59 22.33
C VAL A 180 -21.33 3.30 21.10
N GLU A 181 -20.99 2.22 20.39
CA GLU A 181 -21.74 1.76 19.22
C GLU A 181 -22.29 0.37 19.42
N LYS A 182 -23.59 0.25 19.14
CA LYS A 182 -24.26 -1.04 19.00
C LYS A 182 -24.26 -1.44 17.54
N VAL A 183 -23.69 -2.61 17.27
CA VAL A 183 -23.65 -3.23 15.95
C VAL A 183 -24.06 -4.68 16.05
N GLN A 184 -24.42 -5.26 14.94
CA GLN A 184 -24.91 -6.63 14.86
C GLN A 184 -24.06 -7.37 13.86
N ASP A 185 -23.49 -8.50 14.28
CA ASP A 185 -22.96 -9.53 13.38
C ASP A 185 -24.09 -10.53 13.05
N ASP A 186 -23.80 -11.57 12.28
CA ASP A 186 -24.81 -12.55 11.84
C ASP A 186 -25.53 -13.26 13.00
N THR A 187 -24.94 -13.26 14.20
CA THR A 187 -25.35 -14.08 15.34
C THR A 187 -25.49 -13.32 16.67
N ASN A 188 -24.80 -12.20 16.86
CA ASN A 188 -24.67 -11.50 18.14
C ASN A 188 -24.88 -9.98 17.99
N GLU A 189 -25.39 -9.36 19.05
CA GLU A 189 -25.29 -7.91 19.25
C GLU A 189 -23.95 -7.62 19.94
N LEU A 190 -23.16 -6.73 19.34
CA LEU A 190 -21.88 -6.26 19.88
C LEU A 190 -22.03 -4.82 20.35
N VAL A 191 -21.51 -4.53 21.54
CA VAL A 191 -21.37 -3.18 22.06
C VAL A 191 -19.88 -2.86 22.06
N ILE A 192 -19.48 -1.88 21.26
CA ILE A 192 -18.08 -1.52 21.07
C ILE A 192 -17.88 -0.07 21.53
N ASN A 193 -16.92 0.13 22.42
CA ASN A 193 -16.45 1.45 22.84
C ASN A 193 -15.31 1.86 21.92
N VAL A 194 -15.45 3.00 21.26
CA VAL A 194 -14.40 3.56 20.41
C VAL A 194 -13.92 4.86 21.03
N SER A 195 -12.68 4.86 21.51
CA SER A 195 -12.04 6.05 22.07
C SER A 195 -11.37 6.82 20.95
N LEU A 196 -11.80 8.06 20.74
CA LEU A 196 -11.24 8.97 19.75
C LEU A 196 -10.49 10.08 20.45
N GLU A 197 -9.30 10.39 19.96
CA GLU A 197 -8.58 11.64 20.21
C GLU A 197 -8.83 12.59 19.05
N THR A 198 -8.31 13.81 19.12
CA THR A 198 -8.55 14.86 18.11
C THR A 198 -8.22 14.43 16.68
N ASP A 199 -7.24 13.56 16.48
CA ASP A 199 -6.68 13.19 15.17
C ASP A 199 -6.57 11.67 14.95
N ARG A 200 -6.98 10.83 15.91
CA ARG A 200 -6.82 9.37 15.81
C ARG A 200 -7.86 8.57 16.60
N ILE A 201 -7.95 7.29 16.25
CA ILE A 201 -8.59 6.23 17.03
C ILE A 201 -7.59 5.80 18.09
N ALA A 202 -7.86 6.13 19.35
CA ALA A 202 -6.96 5.84 20.46
C ALA A 202 -7.14 4.41 20.98
N ASP A 203 -8.38 3.92 21.03
CA ASP A 203 -8.67 2.56 21.45
C ASP A 203 -10.02 2.06 20.93
N ILE A 204 -10.17 0.74 20.90
CA ILE A 204 -11.41 0.04 20.58
C ILE A 204 -11.56 -1.09 21.59
N GLU A 205 -12.62 -1.06 22.39
CA GLU A 205 -12.89 -2.10 23.40
C GLU A 205 -14.25 -2.77 23.12
N LEU A 206 -14.30 -4.08 23.32
CA LEU A 206 -15.55 -4.81 23.36
C LEU A 206 -16.17 -4.64 24.75
N ALA A 207 -17.27 -3.90 24.83
CA ALA A 207 -17.99 -3.67 26.09
C ALA A 207 -19.07 -4.72 26.36
N SER A 208 -19.55 -5.40 25.31
CA SER A 208 -20.44 -6.55 25.42
C SER A 208 -20.41 -7.35 24.12
N GLY A 209 -20.26 -8.66 24.24
CA GLY A 209 -20.26 -9.61 23.14
C GLY A 209 -19.99 -11.03 23.65
N PRO A 210 -19.74 -12.01 22.77
CA PRO A 210 -19.37 -13.37 23.15
C PRO A 210 -17.91 -13.44 23.62
N GLU A 211 -17.61 -12.79 24.75
CA GLU A 211 -16.26 -12.70 25.36
C GLU A 211 -15.70 -14.06 25.79
N ASP A 212 -16.57 -15.04 26.04
CA ASP A 212 -16.17 -16.41 26.38
C ASP A 212 -15.76 -17.25 25.14
N ASN A 213 -15.97 -16.73 23.92
CA ASN A 213 -15.62 -17.43 22.69
C ASN A 213 -14.21 -17.03 22.23
N VAL A 214 -13.25 -17.94 22.39
CA VAL A 214 -11.84 -17.73 22.02
C VAL A 214 -11.65 -17.34 20.56
N GLU A 215 -12.39 -17.96 19.63
CA GLU A 215 -12.29 -17.67 18.19
C GLU A 215 -12.78 -16.25 17.88
N PHE A 216 -13.86 -15.83 18.55
CA PHE A 216 -14.39 -14.49 18.43
C PHE A 216 -13.42 -13.45 19.01
N VAL A 217 -12.92 -13.66 20.23
CA VAL A 217 -12.00 -12.72 20.89
C VAL A 217 -10.70 -12.58 20.10
N THR A 218 -10.15 -13.69 19.58
CA THR A 218 -8.95 -13.66 18.74
C THR A 218 -9.18 -12.81 17.48
N SER A 219 -10.29 -13.06 16.78
CA SER A 219 -10.65 -12.31 15.56
C SER A 219 -10.92 -10.83 15.85
N PHE A 220 -11.47 -10.51 17.04
CA PHE A 220 -11.70 -9.14 17.49
C PHE A 220 -10.37 -8.42 17.74
N GLU A 221 -9.43 -9.03 18.47
CA GLU A 221 -8.13 -8.43 18.75
C GLU A 221 -7.31 -8.23 17.47
N GLU A 222 -7.39 -9.15 16.51
CA GLU A 222 -6.74 -8.98 15.21
C GLU A 222 -7.30 -7.80 14.42
N ILE A 223 -8.63 -7.68 14.29
CA ILE A 223 -9.24 -6.58 13.54
C ILE A 223 -9.06 -5.24 14.27
N ARG A 224 -9.13 -5.24 15.61
CA ARG A 224 -8.81 -4.10 16.46
C ARG A 224 -7.40 -3.60 16.19
N THR A 225 -6.41 -4.49 16.26
CA THR A 225 -5.01 -4.16 16.01
C THR A 225 -4.84 -3.58 14.60
N ARG A 226 -5.44 -4.20 13.58
CA ARG A 226 -5.39 -3.67 12.20
C ARG A 226 -5.95 -2.24 12.10
N ILE A 227 -7.09 -1.97 12.75
CA ILE A 227 -7.73 -0.64 12.71
C ILE A 227 -6.91 0.39 13.48
N LEU A 228 -6.35 0.03 14.64
CA LEU A 228 -5.53 0.94 15.44
C LEU A 228 -4.20 1.25 14.74
N ASP A 229 -3.53 0.23 14.22
CA ASP A 229 -2.30 0.38 13.45
C ASP A 229 -2.53 1.30 12.25
N ALA A 230 -3.55 0.99 11.43
CA ALA A 230 -3.86 1.78 10.24
C ALA A 230 -4.62 3.08 10.53
N ASN A 231 -5.01 3.32 11.78
CA ASN A 231 -5.85 4.44 12.23
C ASN A 231 -7.11 4.66 11.35
N THR A 232 -7.73 3.58 10.89
CA THR A 232 -8.87 3.62 9.96
C THR A 232 -9.74 2.37 10.04
N PRO A 233 -11.08 2.49 9.96
CA PRO A 233 -11.97 1.32 9.89
C PRO A 233 -11.87 0.56 8.56
N HIS A 234 -11.08 1.05 7.60
CA HIS A 234 -11.03 0.53 6.25
C HIS A 234 -9.91 -0.50 6.04
N VAL A 235 -9.92 -1.52 6.89
CA VAL A 235 -8.95 -2.63 6.83
C VAL A 235 -9.58 -3.90 6.26
N ASP A 236 -8.73 -4.83 5.82
CA ASP A 236 -9.16 -6.14 5.35
C ASP A 236 -9.80 -6.94 6.51
N ALA A 237 -10.92 -7.60 6.20
CA ALA A 237 -11.59 -8.49 7.13
C ALA A 237 -10.70 -9.69 7.51
N ILE A 238 -10.94 -10.26 8.68
CA ILE A 238 -10.29 -11.50 9.11
C ILE A 238 -10.94 -12.67 8.38
N THR A 239 -10.13 -13.53 7.76
CA THR A 239 -10.60 -14.77 7.11
C THR A 239 -11.33 -15.63 8.13
N GLY A 240 -12.54 -16.09 7.80
CA GLY A 240 -13.38 -16.88 8.71
C GLY A 240 -14.24 -16.03 9.65
N ALA A 241 -13.94 -14.75 9.84
CA ALA A 241 -14.68 -13.84 10.71
C ALA A 241 -15.15 -12.57 9.97
N THR A 242 -15.62 -12.73 8.73
CA THR A 242 -16.04 -11.61 7.86
C THR A 242 -17.17 -10.78 8.47
N SER A 243 -18.23 -11.42 8.97
CA SER A 243 -19.39 -10.70 9.53
C SER A 243 -19.01 -9.87 10.76
N GLN A 244 -18.25 -10.48 11.67
CA GLN A 244 -17.69 -9.80 12.85
C GLN A 244 -16.77 -8.64 12.43
N SER A 245 -15.85 -8.86 11.49
CA SER A 245 -14.94 -7.82 11.00
C SER A 245 -15.70 -6.61 10.46
N GLU A 246 -16.73 -6.85 9.64
CA GLU A 246 -17.57 -5.77 9.10
C GLU A 246 -18.39 -5.08 10.19
N ALA A 247 -18.85 -5.80 11.21
CA ALA A 247 -19.54 -5.20 12.36
C ALA A 247 -18.62 -4.24 13.14
N VAL A 248 -17.38 -4.65 13.44
CA VAL A 248 -16.39 -3.81 14.12
C VAL A 248 -16.03 -2.58 13.28
N LYS A 249 -15.73 -2.77 11.99
CA LYS A 249 -15.45 -1.66 11.06
C LYS A 249 -16.60 -0.66 10.98
N LYS A 250 -17.85 -1.16 11.00
CA LYS A 250 -19.06 -0.33 11.03
C LYS A 250 -19.22 0.43 12.35
N ALA A 251 -18.89 -0.18 13.49
CA ALA A 251 -18.90 0.49 14.79
C ALA A 251 -17.91 1.67 14.78
N VAL A 252 -16.67 1.42 14.40
CA VAL A 252 -15.64 2.47 14.31
C VAL A 252 -16.06 3.58 13.35
N SER A 253 -16.60 3.24 12.17
CA SER A 253 -17.10 4.25 11.20
C SER A 253 -18.22 5.11 11.79
N LYS A 254 -19.16 4.53 12.55
CA LYS A 254 -20.24 5.27 13.20
C LYS A 254 -19.73 6.17 14.31
N ALA A 255 -18.79 5.68 15.12
CA ALA A 255 -18.17 6.44 16.20
C ALA A 255 -17.46 7.68 15.65
N MET A 256 -16.65 7.51 14.60
CA MET A 256 -16.00 8.61 13.89
C MET A 256 -17.01 9.64 13.37
N LEU A 257 -18.10 9.18 12.73
CA LEU A 257 -19.15 10.08 12.23
C LEU A 257 -19.86 10.84 13.37
N LYS A 258 -20.19 10.17 14.49
CA LYS A 258 -20.80 10.82 15.65
C LYS A 258 -19.86 11.86 16.25
N SER A 259 -18.57 11.52 16.34
CA SER A 259 -17.55 12.42 16.85
C SER A 259 -17.38 13.67 15.99
N SER A 260 -17.23 13.50 14.67
CA SER A 260 -17.12 14.64 13.75
C SER A 260 -18.38 15.51 13.75
N LYS A 261 -19.58 14.91 13.85
CA LYS A 261 -20.84 15.68 14.01
C LYS A 261 -20.90 16.43 15.34
N ALA A 262 -20.43 15.83 16.43
CA ALA A 262 -20.42 16.47 17.74
C ALA A 262 -19.45 17.66 17.77
N LEU A 263 -18.29 17.53 17.12
CA LEU A 263 -17.33 18.62 16.94
C LEU A 263 -17.92 19.74 16.08
N ALA A 264 -18.48 19.40 14.92
CA ALA A 264 -19.11 20.37 14.02
C ALA A 264 -20.26 21.15 14.69
N ALA A 265 -21.06 20.48 15.54
CA ALA A 265 -22.12 21.13 16.31
C ALA A 265 -21.58 22.10 17.38
N GLU A 266 -20.43 21.80 17.99
CA GLU A 266 -19.76 22.72 18.93
C GLU A 266 -19.15 23.93 18.22
N GLU A 267 -18.65 23.73 17.00
CA GLU A 267 -18.13 24.79 16.12
C GLU A 267 -19.24 25.62 15.43
N GLY A 268 -20.52 25.30 15.69
CA GLY A 268 -21.67 26.03 15.17
C GLY A 268 -22.03 25.69 13.71
N ALA A 269 -21.50 24.61 13.15
CA ALA A 269 -21.91 24.11 11.84
C ALA A 269 -23.25 23.38 11.94
N ASP A 270 -24.21 23.73 11.07
CA ASP A 270 -25.49 23.03 10.98
C ASP A 270 -25.30 21.71 10.19
N PRO A 271 -25.49 20.53 10.82
CA PRO A 271 -25.35 19.25 10.13
C PRO A 271 -26.42 19.00 9.03
N ASN A 272 -27.42 19.88 8.90
CA ASN A 272 -28.40 19.88 7.82
C ASN A 272 -28.15 20.97 6.75
N GLU A 273 -27.02 21.68 6.83
CA GLU A 273 -26.65 22.69 5.84
C GLU A 273 -26.55 22.03 4.46
N THR A 274 -27.48 22.38 3.57
CA THR A 274 -27.48 21.88 2.19
C THR A 274 -26.52 22.72 1.37
N LYS A 275 -25.43 22.11 0.91
CA LYS A 275 -24.49 22.74 -0.04
C LYS A 275 -24.95 22.49 -1.48
N SER A 276 -25.04 23.57 -2.25
CA SER A 276 -25.37 23.52 -3.67
C SER A 276 -24.11 23.46 -4.52
N PHE A 277 -24.10 22.59 -5.53
CA PHE A 277 -23.03 22.45 -6.51
C PHE A 277 -23.63 22.33 -7.91
N ASP A 278 -22.91 22.79 -8.93
CA ASP A 278 -23.33 22.67 -10.33
C ASP A 278 -23.20 21.22 -10.82
N VAL A 279 -22.16 20.52 -10.37
CA VAL A 279 -21.87 19.13 -10.75
C VAL A 279 -21.50 18.30 -9.52
N VAL A 280 -22.13 17.12 -9.38
CA VAL A 280 -21.74 16.11 -8.39
C VAL A 280 -21.20 14.88 -9.12
N VAL A 281 -19.93 14.55 -8.87
CA VAL A 281 -19.24 13.38 -9.41
C VAL A 281 -19.22 12.29 -8.36
N ILE A 282 -19.74 11.11 -8.71
CA ILE A 282 -19.77 9.94 -7.84
C ILE A 282 -18.65 8.98 -8.27
N GLY A 283 -17.64 8.85 -7.41
CA GLY A 283 -16.46 8.02 -7.60
C GLY A 283 -15.25 8.83 -8.06
N SER A 284 -14.12 8.56 -7.42
CA SER A 284 -12.82 9.23 -7.65
C SER A 284 -11.86 8.39 -8.51
N GLY A 285 -12.40 7.50 -9.35
CA GLY A 285 -11.61 6.79 -10.37
C GLY A 285 -11.23 7.71 -11.54
N GLY A 286 -10.45 7.20 -12.49
CA GLY A 286 -9.97 8.00 -13.63
C GLY A 286 -11.07 8.70 -14.42
N ALA A 287 -12.22 8.05 -14.62
CA ALA A 287 -13.37 8.67 -15.28
C ALA A 287 -13.99 9.82 -14.46
N GLY A 288 -14.15 9.62 -13.15
CA GLY A 288 -14.73 10.63 -12.25
C GLY A 288 -13.81 11.84 -12.11
N LEU A 289 -12.50 11.61 -11.89
CA LEU A 289 -11.52 12.68 -11.82
C LEU A 289 -11.41 13.45 -13.15
N ALA A 290 -11.39 12.76 -14.29
CA ALA A 290 -11.39 13.42 -15.59
C ALA A 290 -12.64 14.28 -15.82
N ALA A 291 -13.82 13.77 -15.44
CA ALA A 291 -15.08 14.52 -15.52
C ALA A 291 -15.07 15.73 -14.59
N ALA A 292 -14.58 15.58 -13.35
CA ALA A 292 -14.49 16.65 -12.38
C ALA A 292 -13.55 17.77 -12.85
N ILE A 293 -12.38 17.41 -13.37
CA ILE A 293 -11.41 18.37 -13.92
C ILE A 293 -12.04 19.11 -15.11
N GLN A 294 -12.66 18.40 -16.04
CA GLN A 294 -13.28 19.04 -17.21
C GLN A 294 -14.40 20.00 -16.81
N ALA A 295 -15.30 19.60 -15.91
CA ALA A 295 -16.38 20.46 -15.42
C ALA A 295 -15.84 21.70 -14.67
N HIS A 296 -14.80 21.51 -13.85
CA HIS A 296 -14.13 22.61 -13.16
C HIS A 296 -13.44 23.58 -14.13
N ASP A 297 -12.75 23.07 -15.16
CA ASP A 297 -12.09 23.89 -16.20
C ASP A 297 -13.12 24.70 -17.01
N GLU A 298 -14.37 24.24 -17.09
CA GLU A 298 -15.51 24.97 -17.68
C GLU A 298 -16.21 25.93 -16.70
N GLY A 299 -15.70 26.04 -15.46
CA GLY A 299 -16.16 26.99 -14.46
C GLY A 299 -17.27 26.48 -13.52
N ALA A 300 -17.60 25.19 -13.57
CA ALA A 300 -18.59 24.61 -12.67
C ALA A 300 -18.04 24.44 -11.24
N SER A 301 -18.89 24.63 -10.23
CA SER A 301 -18.63 24.16 -8.87
C SER A 301 -18.84 22.65 -8.81
N VAL A 302 -17.79 21.90 -8.47
CA VAL A 302 -17.79 20.43 -8.51
C VAL A 302 -17.61 19.82 -7.12
N LEU A 303 -18.50 18.91 -6.74
CA LEU A 303 -18.33 18.02 -5.60
C LEU A 303 -17.96 16.62 -6.09
N ILE A 304 -16.87 16.05 -5.57
CA ILE A 304 -16.51 14.65 -5.79
C ILE A 304 -16.83 13.87 -4.53
N VAL A 305 -17.54 12.76 -4.65
CA VAL A 305 -17.85 11.85 -3.54
C VAL A 305 -17.24 10.49 -3.82
N GLU A 306 -16.42 10.00 -2.90
CA GLU A 306 -15.82 8.67 -2.94
C GLU A 306 -16.28 7.88 -1.70
N LYS A 307 -16.62 6.61 -1.91
CA LYS A 307 -17.03 5.72 -0.82
C LYS A 307 -15.80 5.18 -0.07
N MET A 308 -14.71 4.97 -0.80
CA MET A 308 -13.46 4.43 -0.25
C MET A 308 -12.66 5.53 0.49
N PRO A 309 -11.83 5.17 1.47
CA PRO A 309 -10.95 6.15 2.15
C PRO A 309 -9.87 6.73 1.23
N THR A 310 -9.63 6.10 0.09
CA THR A 310 -8.59 6.46 -0.87
C THR A 310 -9.18 6.70 -2.25
N ILE A 311 -8.55 7.60 -2.99
CA ILE A 311 -8.95 7.94 -4.36
C ILE A 311 -8.37 6.97 -5.39
N GLY A 312 -8.92 6.99 -6.61
CA GLY A 312 -8.36 6.31 -7.78
C GLY A 312 -9.00 4.98 -8.15
N GLY A 313 -9.64 4.27 -7.22
CA GLY A 313 -10.37 3.02 -7.49
C GLY A 313 -9.56 1.99 -8.28
N ASN A 314 -10.17 1.30 -9.25
CA ASN A 314 -9.43 0.36 -10.11
C ASN A 314 -8.44 1.05 -11.07
N THR A 315 -8.60 2.35 -11.33
CA THR A 315 -7.68 3.08 -12.21
C THR A 315 -6.25 3.02 -11.67
N ILE A 316 -6.06 3.14 -10.35
CA ILE A 316 -4.72 3.11 -9.72
C ILE A 316 -3.97 1.79 -9.97
N LYS A 317 -4.69 0.69 -10.21
CA LYS A 317 -4.13 -0.65 -10.47
C LYS A 317 -3.74 -0.86 -11.93
N ALA A 318 -4.04 0.08 -12.83
CA ALA A 318 -3.74 -0.05 -14.24
C ALA A 318 -2.24 0.09 -14.52
N SER A 319 -1.62 -0.96 -15.06
CA SER A 319 -0.19 -1.02 -15.36
C SER A 319 0.14 -0.81 -16.84
N ALA A 320 -0.51 -1.57 -17.73
CA ALA A 320 -0.06 -1.75 -19.11
C ALA A 320 -0.05 -0.48 -19.97
N GLY A 321 -1.14 0.30 -19.93
CA GLY A 321 -1.24 1.56 -20.68
C GLY A 321 -2.63 1.84 -21.25
N MET A 322 -2.71 2.94 -22.00
CA MET A 322 -3.94 3.46 -22.60
C MET A 322 -3.88 3.33 -24.13
N ASN A 323 -4.88 2.69 -24.74
CA ASN A 323 -4.89 2.49 -26.18
C ASN A 323 -5.36 3.74 -26.92
N ALA A 324 -4.61 4.16 -27.93
CA ALA A 324 -4.98 5.23 -28.86
C ALA A 324 -4.27 5.04 -30.20
N ALA A 325 -4.94 5.34 -31.32
CA ALA A 325 -4.37 5.22 -32.67
C ALA A 325 -4.22 6.60 -33.32
N GLU A 326 -3.23 6.77 -34.19
CA GLU A 326 -2.89 8.04 -34.86
C GLU A 326 -2.37 9.15 -33.93
N THR A 327 -1.75 8.77 -32.79
CA THR A 327 -1.22 9.75 -31.83
C THR A 327 0.06 10.43 -32.33
N ARG A 328 0.42 11.58 -31.73
CA ARG A 328 1.73 12.19 -32.01
C ARG A 328 2.90 11.29 -31.62
N PHE A 329 2.74 10.50 -30.56
CA PHE A 329 3.80 9.62 -30.05
C PHE A 329 4.03 8.41 -30.97
N GLN A 330 2.97 7.87 -31.58
CA GLN A 330 3.11 6.86 -32.64
C GLN A 330 3.89 7.43 -33.83
N ARG A 331 3.55 8.65 -34.28
CA ARG A 331 4.26 9.33 -35.38
C ARG A 331 5.75 9.54 -35.08
N VAL A 332 6.09 9.99 -33.87
CA VAL A 332 7.49 10.18 -33.45
C VAL A 332 8.28 8.86 -33.42
N LYS A 333 7.62 7.74 -33.11
CA LYS A 333 8.22 6.40 -33.15
C LYS A 333 8.17 5.73 -34.52
N GLY A 334 7.63 6.38 -35.55
CA GLY A 334 7.48 5.80 -36.89
C GLY A 334 6.42 4.69 -36.97
N ILE A 335 5.52 4.59 -35.99
CA ILE A 335 4.43 3.61 -35.98
C ILE A 335 3.29 4.13 -36.85
N GLN A 336 2.93 3.36 -37.88
CA GLN A 336 1.78 3.65 -38.75
C GLN A 336 0.59 2.82 -38.28
N ASP A 337 -0.40 3.50 -37.69
CA ASP A 337 -1.65 2.93 -37.20
C ASP A 337 -2.83 3.69 -37.79
N SER A 338 -4.06 3.17 -37.64
CA SER A 338 -5.26 3.88 -38.04
C SER A 338 -6.42 3.67 -37.08
N LYS A 339 -7.25 4.69 -36.91
CA LYS A 339 -8.51 4.62 -36.15
C LYS A 339 -9.43 3.53 -36.70
N ALA A 340 -9.52 3.39 -38.02
CA ALA A 340 -10.31 2.34 -38.66
C ALA A 340 -9.87 0.92 -38.26
N LEU A 341 -8.55 0.67 -38.20
CA LEU A 341 -8.01 -0.60 -37.73
C LEU A 341 -8.31 -0.81 -36.24
N PHE A 342 -8.07 0.21 -35.41
CA PHE A 342 -8.34 0.15 -33.97
C PHE A 342 -9.83 -0.13 -33.68
N TYR A 343 -10.75 0.49 -34.42
CA TYR A 343 -12.19 0.21 -34.34
C TYR A 343 -12.50 -1.25 -34.67
N LYS A 344 -11.99 -1.74 -35.81
CA LYS A 344 -12.25 -3.12 -36.27
C LYS A 344 -11.72 -4.15 -35.27
N GLU A 345 -10.54 -3.93 -34.70
CA GLU A 345 -9.92 -4.85 -33.74
C GLU A 345 -10.63 -4.82 -32.40
N THR A 346 -11.02 -3.64 -31.91
CA THR A 346 -11.83 -3.51 -30.70
C THR A 346 -13.20 -4.17 -30.86
N LEU A 347 -13.88 -3.96 -31.99
CA LEU A 347 -15.18 -4.57 -32.28
C LEU A 347 -15.08 -6.11 -32.34
N LYS A 348 -14.03 -6.62 -33.00
CA LYS A 348 -13.75 -8.05 -33.05
C LYS A 348 -13.46 -8.62 -31.65
N GLY A 349 -12.63 -7.93 -30.85
CA GLY A 349 -12.29 -8.32 -29.49
C GLY A 349 -13.50 -8.36 -28.55
N GLY A 350 -14.47 -7.46 -28.73
CA GLY A 350 -15.75 -7.48 -28.02
C GLY A 350 -16.78 -8.48 -28.56
N GLY A 351 -16.40 -9.36 -29.49
CA GLY A 351 -17.31 -10.33 -30.10
C GLY A 351 -18.44 -9.70 -30.92
N ASN A 352 -18.20 -8.52 -31.50
CA ASN A 352 -19.17 -7.70 -32.23
C ASN A 352 -20.40 -7.25 -31.39
N LYS A 353 -20.26 -7.20 -30.06
CA LYS A 353 -21.34 -6.78 -29.14
C LYS A 353 -21.21 -5.34 -28.66
N ASN A 354 -20.15 -4.63 -29.03
CA ASN A 354 -19.97 -3.23 -28.67
C ASN A 354 -21.08 -2.38 -29.30
N ASN A 355 -21.53 -1.33 -28.58
CA ASN A 355 -22.35 -0.30 -29.20
C ASN A 355 -21.50 0.45 -30.25
N PRO A 356 -21.89 0.43 -31.55
CA PRO A 356 -21.07 1.01 -32.62
C PRO A 356 -20.81 2.52 -32.45
N GLU A 357 -21.79 3.27 -31.97
CA GLU A 357 -21.67 4.73 -31.80
C GLU A 357 -20.69 5.07 -30.66
N LEU A 358 -20.80 4.36 -29.52
CA LEU A 358 -19.88 4.55 -28.40
C LEU A 358 -18.46 4.11 -28.76
N LEU A 359 -18.32 3.01 -29.49
CA LEU A 359 -17.02 2.53 -29.95
C LEU A 359 -16.38 3.52 -30.93
N HIS A 360 -17.16 4.09 -31.84
CA HIS A 360 -16.69 5.12 -32.76
C HIS A 360 -16.17 6.35 -31.98
N ARG A 361 -16.97 6.87 -31.03
CA ARG A 361 -16.53 8.00 -30.18
C ARG A 361 -15.27 7.68 -29.38
N PHE A 362 -15.19 6.48 -28.81
CA PHE A 362 -14.02 6.03 -28.05
C PHE A 362 -12.75 6.06 -28.91
N VAL A 363 -12.80 5.47 -30.11
CA VAL A 363 -11.65 5.40 -31.02
C VAL A 363 -11.27 6.78 -31.56
N GLU A 364 -12.25 7.60 -31.92
CA GLU A 364 -12.02 8.94 -32.47
C GLU A 364 -11.33 9.86 -31.46
N ASN A 365 -11.76 9.82 -30.20
CA ASN A 365 -11.31 10.75 -29.16
C ASN A 365 -10.10 10.23 -28.36
N ALA A 366 -9.73 8.95 -28.49
CA ALA A 366 -8.62 8.36 -27.73
C ALA A 366 -7.29 9.14 -27.88
N PRO A 367 -6.89 9.64 -29.08
CA PRO A 367 -5.66 10.43 -29.22
C PRO A 367 -5.72 11.76 -28.48
N GLU A 368 -6.89 12.40 -28.46
CA GLU A 368 -7.12 13.68 -27.78
C GLU A 368 -7.01 13.50 -26.26
N ALA A 369 -7.45 12.37 -25.72
CA ALA A 369 -7.25 12.04 -24.32
C ALA A 369 -5.76 11.87 -23.95
N ILE A 370 -4.95 11.25 -24.83
CA ILE A 370 -3.50 11.16 -24.66
C ILE A 370 -2.86 12.56 -24.67
N GLU A 371 -3.28 13.44 -25.58
CA GLU A 371 -2.79 14.82 -25.61
C GLU A 371 -3.24 15.61 -24.36
N TRP A 372 -4.49 15.45 -23.93
CA TRP A 372 -5.05 16.11 -22.75
C TRP A 372 -4.26 15.79 -21.48
N LEU A 373 -3.88 14.51 -21.29
CA LEU A 373 -2.98 14.08 -20.22
C LEU A 373 -1.59 14.72 -20.36
N ALA A 374 -1.03 14.75 -21.57
CA ALA A 374 0.29 15.33 -21.81
C ALA A 374 0.34 16.85 -21.53
N THR A 375 -0.74 17.59 -21.81
CA THR A 375 -0.84 19.03 -21.48
C THR A 375 -0.83 19.29 -19.97
N ARG A 376 -1.19 18.28 -19.17
CA ARG A 376 -1.19 18.31 -17.70
C ARG A 376 0.05 17.66 -17.08
N GLY A 377 1.09 17.42 -17.87
CA GLY A 377 2.37 16.88 -17.41
C GLY A 377 2.45 15.35 -17.37
N ILE A 378 1.38 14.64 -17.73
CA ILE A 378 1.35 13.17 -17.75
C ILE A 378 1.77 12.67 -19.13
N MET A 379 3.05 12.33 -19.27
CA MET A 379 3.65 11.96 -20.56
C MET A 379 3.56 10.45 -20.83
N LEU A 380 2.63 10.05 -21.68
CA LEU A 380 2.47 8.66 -22.15
C LEU A 380 3.16 8.44 -23.51
N ASN A 381 4.48 8.63 -23.53
CA ASN A 381 5.29 8.66 -24.76
C ASN A 381 6.03 7.36 -25.08
N ASP A 382 5.96 6.35 -24.20
CA ASP A 382 6.34 4.99 -24.55
C ASP A 382 5.11 4.22 -25.07
N ILE A 383 5.35 3.25 -25.95
CA ILE A 383 4.29 2.54 -26.67
C ILE A 383 4.68 1.07 -26.73
N THR A 384 3.74 0.21 -26.37
CA THR A 384 3.85 -1.25 -26.45
C THR A 384 2.62 -1.84 -27.13
N THR A 385 2.65 -3.13 -27.41
CA THR A 385 1.48 -3.93 -27.80
C THR A 385 0.91 -4.68 -26.60
N THR A 386 -0.41 -4.74 -26.52
CA THR A 386 -1.17 -5.66 -25.65
C THR A 386 -1.96 -6.67 -26.49
N GLY A 387 -2.39 -7.77 -25.86
CA GLY A 387 -3.17 -8.81 -26.55
C GLY A 387 -4.41 -8.25 -27.27
N GLY A 388 -4.68 -8.76 -28.47
CA GLY A 388 -5.83 -8.36 -29.29
C GLY A 388 -5.59 -7.20 -30.27
N MET A 389 -4.39 -6.62 -30.28
CA MET A 389 -4.00 -5.52 -31.17
C MET A 389 -2.91 -5.97 -32.14
N SER A 390 -2.97 -5.59 -33.42
CA SER A 390 -1.94 -5.92 -34.42
C SER A 390 -0.81 -4.88 -34.52
N ILE A 391 -1.01 -3.69 -33.97
CA ILE A 391 -0.06 -2.56 -34.02
C ILE A 391 0.17 -2.03 -32.60
N ASP A 392 1.40 -1.59 -32.32
CA ASP A 392 1.79 -0.91 -31.10
C ASP A 392 0.95 0.37 -30.89
N ARG A 393 0.04 0.33 -29.91
CA ARG A 393 -0.86 1.46 -29.62
C ARG A 393 -1.18 1.66 -28.14
N THR A 394 -0.59 0.86 -27.27
CA THR A 394 -0.77 0.98 -25.82
C THR A 394 0.25 1.97 -25.26
N HIS A 395 -0.21 3.17 -24.93
CA HIS A 395 0.60 4.29 -24.47
C HIS A 395 0.85 4.22 -22.97
N ARG A 396 2.10 4.42 -22.55
CA ARG A 396 2.53 4.35 -21.16
C ARG A 396 3.71 5.30 -20.86
N PRO A 397 4.02 5.55 -19.58
CA PRO A 397 5.19 6.31 -19.16
C PRO A 397 6.49 5.65 -19.60
N LYS A 398 7.48 6.46 -19.99
CA LYS A 398 8.80 5.98 -20.43
C LYS A 398 9.61 5.29 -19.34
N ASP A 399 9.41 5.68 -18.09
CA ASP A 399 10.08 5.07 -16.93
C ASP A 399 9.47 3.72 -16.53
N GLY A 400 8.41 3.27 -17.22
CA GLY A 400 7.73 2.01 -16.91
C GLY A 400 6.82 2.09 -15.68
N SER A 401 6.60 3.29 -15.12
CA SER A 401 5.65 3.49 -14.03
C SER A 401 4.22 3.12 -14.46
N ALA A 402 3.43 2.65 -13.50
CA ALA A 402 2.04 2.27 -13.75
C ALA A 402 1.21 3.49 -14.13
N VAL A 403 0.45 3.38 -15.22
CA VAL A 403 -0.35 4.50 -15.76
C VAL A 403 -1.40 4.99 -14.76
N GLY A 404 -1.95 4.06 -13.96
CA GLY A 404 -2.94 4.36 -12.94
C GLY A 404 -2.48 5.35 -11.86
N GLY A 405 -1.21 5.28 -11.47
CA GLY A 405 -0.64 6.08 -10.38
C GLY A 405 -0.37 7.54 -10.72
N LEU A 406 -0.31 7.88 -12.02
CA LEU A 406 0.04 9.23 -12.48
C LEU A 406 -1.13 10.22 -12.50
N SER A 407 -2.36 9.72 -12.47
CA SER A 407 -3.61 10.51 -12.46
C SER A 407 -3.77 11.43 -11.23
N ASP A 408 -2.89 11.29 -10.24
CA ASP A 408 -2.96 11.90 -8.91
C ASP A 408 -1.75 12.82 -8.61
N GLN A 409 -0.87 13.04 -9.60
CA GLN A 409 0.26 13.93 -9.40
C GLN A 409 -0.17 15.39 -9.50
N ARG A 410 -0.10 16.13 -8.38
CA ARG A 410 -0.27 17.59 -8.36
C ARG A 410 0.64 18.24 -9.42
N PRO A 411 0.14 19.11 -10.31
CA PRO A 411 0.93 19.75 -11.38
C PRO A 411 2.12 20.62 -10.93
N GLY A 412 2.35 20.81 -9.62
CA GLY A 412 3.35 21.73 -9.07
C GLY A 412 4.77 21.16 -8.86
N ALA A 413 4.93 19.84 -8.70
CA ALA A 413 6.21 19.27 -8.26
C ALA A 413 7.32 19.31 -9.33
N GLN A 414 6.97 19.28 -10.62
CA GLN A 414 7.96 19.42 -11.71
C GLN A 414 8.35 20.88 -11.99
N TYR A 415 7.48 21.85 -11.70
CA TYR A 415 7.76 23.25 -12.00
C TYR A 415 8.88 23.81 -11.10
N GLN A 416 8.92 23.44 -9.82
CA GLN A 416 9.94 23.91 -8.90
C GLN A 416 11.33 23.28 -9.14
N GLN A 417 11.41 22.00 -9.51
CA GLN A 417 12.70 21.37 -9.86
C GLN A 417 13.35 21.99 -11.12
N THR A 418 12.53 22.48 -12.06
CA THR A 418 13.03 23.06 -13.31
C THR A 418 13.54 24.49 -13.11
N GLN A 419 12.95 25.25 -12.19
CA GLN A 419 13.46 26.57 -11.78
C GLN A 419 14.75 26.46 -10.96
N TYR A 420 14.80 25.56 -9.97
CA TYR A 420 16.01 25.35 -9.14
C TYR A 420 17.22 24.92 -9.98
N ARG A 421 17.03 24.07 -11.02
CA ARG A 421 18.10 23.66 -11.94
C ARG A 421 18.51 24.73 -12.97
N ARG A 422 17.70 25.76 -13.19
CA ARG A 422 18.09 26.93 -14.00
C ARG A 422 18.88 27.93 -13.17
N ASP A 423 18.43 28.21 -11.94
CA ASP A 423 19.08 29.17 -11.06
C ASP A 423 20.45 28.67 -10.56
N ALA A 424 20.58 27.37 -10.26
CA ALA A 424 21.85 26.74 -9.90
C ALA A 424 22.89 26.74 -11.06
N ARG A 425 22.43 26.84 -12.32
CA ARG A 425 23.32 26.96 -13.49
C ARG A 425 23.74 28.39 -13.77
N HIS A 426 22.95 29.39 -13.39
CA HIS A 426 23.34 30.81 -13.47
C HIS A 426 24.26 31.24 -12.32
N LEU A 427 24.16 30.62 -11.15
CA LEU A 427 25.04 30.92 -10.00
C LEU A 427 26.46 30.32 -10.13
N ARG A 428 26.70 29.33 -10.99
CA ARG A 428 28.05 28.77 -11.23
C ARG A 428 28.87 29.45 -12.32
N GLN A 429 28.34 30.48 -13.00
CA GLN A 429 29.04 31.19 -14.09
C GLN A 429 29.49 32.61 -13.72
N ARG A 430 29.37 33.03 -12.45
CA ARG A 430 29.82 34.35 -12.01
C ARG A 430 30.70 34.25 -10.78
N HIS A 431 31.95 33.84 -10.96
CA HIS A 431 33.10 34.32 -10.18
C HIS A 431 34.40 33.89 -10.89
N PRO A 432 35.03 34.77 -11.67
CA PRO A 432 36.46 34.70 -11.93
C PRO A 432 37.19 35.59 -10.91
N VAL A 433 38.12 35.00 -10.14
CA VAL A 433 39.52 35.41 -9.91
C VAL A 433 40.17 34.30 -9.09
#